data_AF-A0A969I4N7-F1
#
_entry.id   AF-A0A969I4N7-F1
#
_cell.length_a   1.000
_cell.length_b   1.000
_cell.length_c   1.000
_cell.angle_alpha   90.00
_cell.angle_beta   90.00
_cell.angle_gamma   90.00
#
_symmetry.space_group_name_H-M   'P 1'
#
loop_
_entity.id
_entity.type
_entity.pdbx_description
1 polymer ?
#
loop_
_entity_poly.entity_id
_entity_poly.type
_entity_poly.pdbx_seq_one_letter_code
_entity_poly.pdbx_strand_id
1 'polypeptide(L)' 'WGVVPAYPLGRQFRDRLGHLTRRVGAIATAVYLVTGGYAIDLVQLGQPLPQGAVEDLS' A
#
# COMPACT_ATOMS: atom_id res chain seq x y z
N TRP A 1 -2.94 8.75 4.35
CA TRP A 1 -2.97 10.11 4.90
C TRP A 1 -2.20 11.00 3.96
N GLY A 2 -2.92 11.87 3.26
CA GLY A 2 -2.40 12.73 2.21
C GLY A 2 -3.60 13.28 1.46
N VAL A 3 -3.66 14.61 1.31
CA VAL A 3 -4.71 15.30 0.57
C VAL A 3 -4.88 14.63 -0.78
N VAL A 4 -6.11 14.22 -1.12
CA VAL A 4 -6.41 13.75 -2.47
C VAL A 4 -6.16 14.94 -3.40
N PRO A 5 -5.23 14.84 -4.37
CA PRO A 5 -4.95 15.97 -5.24
C PRO A 5 -6.23 16.39 -5.98
N ALA A 6 -6.52 17.69 -6.03
CA ALA A 6 -7.66 18.21 -6.78
C ALA A 6 -7.59 17.87 -8.28
N TYR A 7 -6.38 17.55 -8.77
CA TYR A 7 -6.12 17.14 -10.14
C TYR A 7 -6.29 15.61 -10.34
N PRO A 8 -7.04 15.17 -11.37
CA PRO A 8 -7.25 13.75 -11.69
C PRO A 8 -5.95 12.94 -11.80
N LEU A 9 -4.88 13.56 -12.31
CA LEU A 9 -3.56 12.93 -12.45
C LEU A 9 -2.97 12.46 -11.12
N GLY A 10 -3.15 13.25 -10.04
CA GLY A 10 -2.61 12.90 -8.73
C GLY A 10 -3.34 11.73 -8.09
N ARG A 11 -4.66 11.62 -8.31
CA ARG A 11 -5.44 10.44 -7.92
C ARG A 11 -4.96 9.20 -8.67
N GLN A 12 -4.83 9.29 -9.99
CA GLN A 12 -4.39 8.15 -10.82
C GLN A 12 -2.99 7.67 -10.44
N PHE A 13 -2.06 8.60 -10.17
CA PHE A 13 -0.73 8.27 -9.68
C PHE A 13 -0.78 7.52 -8.33
N ARG A 14 -1.52 8.07 -7.37
CA ARG A 14 -1.67 7.47 -6.02
C ARG A 14 -2.25 6.06 -6.10
N ASP A 15 -3.29 5.87 -6.89
CA ASP A 15 -3.97 4.58 -7.00
C ASP A 15 -3.04 3.55 -7.65
N ARG A 16 -2.36 3.91 -8.75
CA ARG A 16 -1.34 3.05 -9.39
C ARG A 16 -0.17 2.71 -8.46
N LEU A 17 0.32 3.69 -7.71
CA LEU A 17 1.38 3.48 -6.74
C LEU A 17 0.94 2.51 -5.63
N GLY A 18 -0.27 2.65 -5.11
CA GLY A 18 -0.83 1.71 -4.13
C GLY A 18 -0.90 0.28 -4.66
N HIS A 19 -1.40 0.10 -5.89
CA HIS A 19 -1.42 -1.21 -6.53
C HIS A 19 -0.01 -1.81 -6.73
N LEU A 20 0.95 -0.99 -7.18
CA LEU A 20 2.32 -1.44 -7.38
C LEU A 20 2.97 -1.85 -6.05
N THR A 21 2.90 -1.00 -5.03
CA THR A 21 3.46 -1.28 -3.70
C THR A 21 2.90 -2.57 -3.13
N ARG A 22 1.60 -2.85 -3.32
CA ARG A 22 1.00 -4.11 -2.87
C ARG A 22 1.53 -5.32 -3.62
N ARG A 23 1.68 -5.23 -4.94
CA ARG A 23 2.24 -6.31 -5.77
C ARG A 23 3.69 -6.62 -5.39
N VAL A 24 4.48 -5.58 -5.16
CA VAL A 24 5.87 -5.73 -4.70
C VAL A 24 5.93 -6.30 -3.28
N GLY A 25 5.10 -5.78 -2.36
CA GLY A 25 5.03 -6.28 -0.99
C GLY A 25 4.62 -7.75 -0.90
N ALA A 26 3.77 -8.24 -1.82
CA ALA A 26 3.35 -9.63 -1.86
C ALA A 26 4.47 -10.63 -2.23
N ILE A 27 5.50 -10.18 -2.95
CA ILE A 27 6.65 -11.02 -3.36
C ILE A 27 7.91 -10.74 -2.52
N ALA A 28 7.86 -9.73 -1.65
CA ALA A 28 9.00 -9.35 -0.83
C ALA A 28 9.12 -10.28 0.39
N THR A 29 10.33 -10.69 0.72
CA THR A 29 10.62 -11.48 1.93
C THR A 29 10.45 -10.66 3.22
N ALA A 30 10.65 -9.35 3.14
CA ALA A 30 10.50 -8.42 4.25
C ALA A 30 9.83 -7.12 3.78
N VAL A 31 8.96 -6.56 4.62
CA VAL A 31 8.24 -5.30 4.35
C VAL A 31 8.28 -4.45 5.62
N TYR A 32 8.82 -3.24 5.53
CA TYR A 32 8.98 -2.35 6.67
C TYR A 32 8.11 -1.10 6.54
N LEU A 33 7.37 -0.77 7.60
CA LEU A 33 6.77 0.54 7.78
C LEU A 33 7.72 1.41 8.59
N VAL A 34 8.18 2.51 7.99
CA VAL A 34 9.07 3.47 8.67
C VAL A 34 8.28 4.69 9.10
N THR A 35 8.27 4.99 10.40
CA THR A 35 7.57 6.15 10.96
C THR A 35 8.24 6.63 12.25
N GLY A 36 8.32 7.95 12.45
CA GLY A 36 8.89 8.54 13.67
C GLY A 36 10.33 8.11 13.99
N GLY A 37 11.12 7.71 12.97
CA GLY A 37 12.48 7.19 13.15
C GLY A 37 12.57 5.68 13.46
N TYR A 38 11.44 4.98 13.54
CA TYR A 38 11.37 3.54 13.78
C TYR A 38 11.02 2.78 12.51
N ALA A 39 11.54 1.57 12.37
CA ALA A 39 11.16 0.62 11.34
C ALA A 39 10.38 -0.54 11.99
N ILE A 40 9.19 -0.84 11.46
CA ILE A 40 8.30 -1.89 11.93
C ILE A 40 8.23 -2.98 10.86
N ASP A 41 8.59 -4.21 11.20
CA ASP A 41 8.48 -5.37 10.30
C ASP A 41 7.02 -5.81 10.18
N LEU A 42 6.40 -5.53 9.03
CA LEU A 42 5.01 -5.85 8.76
C LEU A 42 4.79 -7.33 8.41
N VAL A 43 5.83 -8.06 8.01
CA VAL A 43 5.71 -9.50 7.74
C VAL A 43 5.60 -10.26 9.06
N GLN A 44 6.34 -9.84 10.08
CA GLN A 44 6.28 -10.44 11.41
C GLN A 44 5.03 -10.04 12.20
N LEU A 45 4.60 -8.77 12.08
CA LEU A 45 3.56 -8.20 12.94
C LEU A 45 2.18 -8.11 12.27
N GLY A 46 2.13 -8.18 10.94
CA GLY A 46 0.91 -7.96 10.17
C GLY A 46 0.27 -9.25 9.64
N GLN A 47 -0.84 -9.07 8.93
CA GLN A 47 -1.46 -10.11 8.11
C GLN A 47 -1.65 -9.55 6.69
N PRO A 48 -1.26 -10.30 5.64
CA PRO A 48 -1.45 -9.86 4.27
C PRO A 48 -2.95 -9.75 3.95
N LEU A 49 -3.34 -8.68 3.27
CA LEU A 49 -4.71 -8.51 2.84
C LEU A 49 -4.99 -9.35 1.57
N PRO A 50 -6.17 -9.98 1.43
CA PRO A 50 -6.52 -10.77 0.24
C PRO A 50 -6.37 -9.95 -1.04
N GLN A 51 -5.76 -10.54 -2.07
CA GLN A 51 -5.56 -9.87 -3.35
C GLN A 51 -6.91 -9.83 -4.09
N GLY A 52 -7.56 -8.65 -4.17
CA GLY A 52 -8.87 -8.47 -4.84
C GLY A 52 -10.00 -7.90 -3.98
N ALA A 53 -9.81 -7.67 -2.66
CA ALA A 53 -10.89 -7.18 -1.78
C ALA A 53 -11.44 -5.75 -2.11
N VAL A 54 -10.90 -5.07 -3.12
CA VAL A 54 -11.42 -3.78 -3.62
C VAL A 54 -12.23 -3.91 -4.91
N GLU A 55 -12.24 -5.08 -5.56
CA GLU A 55 -13.07 -5.36 -6.76
C GLU A 55 -14.45 -5.94 -6.40
N ASP A 56 -14.65 -6.39 -5.16
CA ASP A 56 -15.91 -7.01 -4.68
C ASP A 56 -16.86 -6.01 -3.99
N LEU A 57 -16.62 -4.70 -4.15
CA LEU A 57 -17.45 -3.62 -3.61
C LEU A 57 -17.99 -2.68 -4.71
N SER A 58 -17.98 -3.11 -5.97
CA SER A 58 -18.48 -2.35 -7.13
C SER A 58 -19.48 -3.14 -7.95
#